data_AF-A0A673MZA6-F1
#
_entry.id   AF-A0A673MZA6-F1
#
_cell.length_a   1.000
_cell.length_b   1.000
_cell.length_c   1.000
_cell.angle_alpha   90.00
_cell.angle_beta   90.00
_cell.angle_gamma   90.00
#
_symmetry.space_group_name_H-M   'P 1'
#
loop_
_entity.id
_entity.type
_entity.pdbx_description
1 polymer ?
#
loop_
_entity_poly.entity_id
_entity_poly.type
_entity_poly.pdbx_seq_one_letter_code
_entity_poly.pdbx_strand_id
1 'polypeptide(L)' 'MAMNSILNPDDIKKALDAFQAVDSFDPKRFFEMVGLKAKSAEDVNKAFHILDADNSGFIEEEELK' A
#
# COMPACT_ATOMS: atom_id res chain seq x y z
N MET A 1 9.62 -4.37 -11.51
CA MET A 1 9.43 -5.74 -10.95
C MET A 1 9.07 -5.68 -9.46
N ALA A 2 8.30 -4.67 -9.02
CA ALA A 2 8.58 -4.01 -7.74
C ALA A 2 7.51 -4.16 -6.63
N MET A 3 6.25 -4.52 -6.91
CA MET A 3 5.23 -4.74 -5.87
C MET A 3 4.77 -6.20 -5.76
N ASN A 4 4.53 -6.88 -6.88
CA ASN A 4 3.96 -8.25 -6.90
C ASN A 4 4.83 -9.37 -6.30
N SER A 5 6.11 -9.09 -5.98
CA SER A 5 6.99 -10.04 -5.27
C SER A 5 6.86 -9.91 -3.75
N ILE A 6 6.58 -8.69 -3.29
CA ILE A 6 6.48 -8.35 -1.85
C ILE A 6 5.03 -8.45 -1.40
N LEU A 7 4.11 -8.01 -2.25
CA LEU A 7 2.68 -7.92 -2.02
C LEU A 7 1.93 -8.86 -2.95
N ASN A 8 0.91 -9.52 -2.41
CA ASN A 8 0.04 -10.36 -3.20
C ASN A 8 -0.90 -9.47 -4.04
N PRO A 9 -0.95 -9.62 -5.38
CA PRO A 9 -1.81 -8.81 -6.24
C PRO A 9 -3.30 -8.90 -5.88
N ASP A 10 -3.76 -10.04 -5.33
CA ASP A 10 -5.15 -10.18 -4.87
C ASP A 10 -5.45 -9.30 -3.64
N ASP A 11 -4.49 -9.18 -2.74
CA ASP A 11 -4.63 -8.39 -1.51
C ASP A 11 -4.49 -6.89 -1.83
N ILE A 12 -3.63 -6.51 -2.79
CA ILE A 12 -3.58 -5.14 -3.33
C ILE A 12 -4.93 -4.76 -3.94
N LYS A 13 -5.51 -5.63 -4.79
CA LYS A 13 -6.82 -5.35 -5.41
C LYS A 13 -7.92 -5.17 -4.38
N LYS A 14 -8.00 -6.07 -3.39
CA LYS A 14 -8.96 -5.95 -2.29
C LYS A 14 -8.78 -4.66 -1.52
N ALA A 15 -7.52 -4.27 -1.27
CA ALA A 15 -7.24 -3.05 -0.56
C ALA A 15 -7.65 -1.81 -1.38
N LEU A 16 -7.31 -1.76 -2.67
CA LEU A 16 -7.75 -0.70 -3.57
C LEU A 16 -9.28 -0.62 -3.69
N ASP A 17 -9.97 -1.75 -3.82
CA ASP A 17 -11.44 -1.80 -3.85
C ASP A 17 -12.05 -1.31 -2.52
N ALA A 18 -11.42 -1.65 -1.39
CA ALA A 18 -11.87 -1.22 -0.07
C ALA A 18 -11.65 0.27 0.21
N PHE A 19 -10.72 0.92 -0.50
CA PHE A 19 -10.43 2.35 -0.40
C PHE A 19 -10.81 3.15 -1.65
N GLN A 20 -11.63 2.57 -2.54
CA GLN A 20 -12.08 3.22 -3.77
C GLN A 20 -12.98 4.44 -3.50
N ALA A 21 -13.53 4.55 -2.28
CA ALA A 21 -14.33 5.71 -1.90
C ALA A 21 -13.43 6.91 -1.57
N VAL A 22 -13.82 8.08 -2.10
CA VAL A 22 -13.20 9.38 -1.80
C VAL A 22 -13.10 9.55 -0.29
N ASP A 23 -11.92 9.93 0.21
CA ASP A 23 -11.64 10.16 1.64
C ASP A 23 -11.67 8.90 2.53
N SER A 24 -11.75 7.69 1.93
CA SER A 24 -11.76 6.44 2.70
C SER A 24 -10.39 5.79 2.89
N PHE A 25 -9.36 6.30 2.18
CA PHE A 25 -8.04 5.70 2.18
C PHE A 25 -7.38 5.77 3.57
N ASP A 26 -7.20 4.61 4.20
CA ASP A 26 -6.50 4.47 5.47
C ASP A 26 -5.21 3.67 5.23
N PRO A 27 -4.03 4.32 5.28
CA PRO A 27 -2.76 3.65 5.08
C PRO A 27 -2.59 2.46 6.03
N LYS A 28 -2.87 2.62 7.32
CA LYS A 28 -2.65 1.55 8.32
C LYS A 28 -3.46 0.32 7.97
N ARG A 29 -4.69 0.54 7.53
CA ARG A 29 -5.62 -0.53 7.16
C ARG A 29 -5.28 -1.14 5.80
N PHE A 30 -4.73 -0.34 4.88
CA PHE A 30 -4.12 -0.83 3.64
C PHE A 30 -2.96 -1.77 3.95
N PHE A 31 -1.99 -1.36 4.77
CA PHE A 31 -0.85 -2.19 5.19
C PHE A 31 -1.29 -3.50 5.87
N GLU A 32 -2.39 -3.48 6.62
CA GLU A 32 -3.01 -4.71 7.16
C GLU A 32 -3.62 -5.60 6.07
N MET A 33 -4.39 -5.03 5.14
CA MET A 33 -5.03 -5.80 4.07
C MET A 33 -4.03 -6.39 3.09
N VAL A 34 -3.00 -5.63 2.70
CA VAL A 34 -1.95 -6.12 1.79
C VAL A 34 -0.93 -7.04 2.48
N GLY A 35 -1.10 -7.31 3.77
CA GLY A 35 -0.27 -8.25 4.52
C GLY A 35 1.14 -7.74 4.85
N LEU A 36 1.41 -6.45 4.68
CA LEU A 36 2.69 -5.84 5.03
C LEU A 36 2.97 -5.88 6.52
N LYS A 37 1.94 -5.91 7.36
CA LYS A 37 2.10 -6.08 8.82
C LYS A 37 2.78 -7.40 9.21
N ALA A 38 2.69 -8.42 8.36
CA ALA A 38 3.36 -9.71 8.57
C ALA A 38 4.74 -9.80 7.89
N LYS A 39 5.15 -8.75 7.16
CA LYS A 39 6.43 -8.69 6.44
C LYS A 39 7.51 -8.04 7.29
N SER A 40 8.76 -8.24 6.87
CA SER A 40 9.94 -7.63 7.46
C SER A 40 9.86 -6.09 7.37
N ALA A 41 10.41 -5.37 8.36
CA ALA A 41 10.43 -3.91 8.34
C ALA A 41 11.06 -3.31 7.06
N GLU A 42 12.07 -3.98 6.49
CA GLU A 42 12.65 -3.60 5.19
C GLU A 42 11.67 -3.72 4.03
N ASP A 43 10.87 -4.79 3.98
CA ASP A 43 9.88 -5.02 2.93
C ASP A 43 8.73 -4.02 3.04
N VAL A 44 8.33 -3.68 4.27
CA VAL A 44 7.36 -2.62 4.55
C VAL A 44 7.86 -1.27 4.07
N ASN A 45 9.11 -0.91 4.41
CA ASN A 45 9.70 0.34 3.95
C ASN A 45 9.84 0.41 2.43
N LYS A 46 10.23 -0.68 1.78
CA LYS A 46 10.29 -0.75 0.32
C LYS A 46 8.91 -0.58 -0.30
N ALA A 47 7.91 -1.31 0.18
CA ALA A 47 6.54 -1.17 -0.33
C ALA A 47 5.99 0.24 -0.10
N PHE A 48 6.25 0.82 1.08
CA PHE A 48 5.89 2.21 1.42
C PHE A 48 6.53 3.18 0.43
N HIS A 49 7.85 3.15 0.24
CA HIS A 49 8.56 4.04 -0.69
C HIS A 49 8.23 3.85 -2.18
N ILE A 50 7.62 2.73 -2.57
CA ILE A 50 7.16 2.54 -3.95
C ILE A 50 5.75 3.13 -4.12
N LEU A 51 4.94 3.13 -3.06
CA LEU A 51 3.59 3.72 -3.05
C LEU A 51 3.61 5.23 -2.81
N ASP A 52 4.49 5.68 -1.92
CA ASP A 52 4.83 7.07 -1.62
C ASP A 52 5.81 7.56 -2.70
N ALA A 53 5.24 8.05 -3.81
CA ALA A 53 5.99 8.50 -4.97
C ALA A 53 6.71 9.82 -4.67
N ASP A 54 6.14 10.66 -3.80
CA ASP A 54 6.72 11.95 -3.42
C ASP A 54 7.70 11.88 -2.23
N ASN A 55 7.81 10.73 -1.58
CA ASN A 55 8.59 10.51 -0.36
C ASN A 55 8.18 11.45 0.78
N SER A 56 6.90 11.84 0.82
CA SER A 56 6.33 12.67 1.89
C SER A 56 6.25 11.93 3.22
N GLY A 57 6.34 10.60 3.21
CA GLY A 57 6.05 9.76 4.36
C GLY A 57 4.56 9.47 4.55
N PHE A 58 3.74 9.78 3.54
CA PHE A 58 2.31 9.48 3.48
C PHE A 58 1.98 8.86 2.12
N ILE A 59 0.90 8.08 2.04
CA ILE A 59 0.38 7.61 0.75
C ILE A 59 -0.90 8.38 0.50
N GLU A 60 -0.89 9.25 -0.49
CA GLU A 60 -2.03 10.08 -0.87
C GLU A 60 -2.87 9.41 -1.96
N GLU A 61 -4.17 9.73 -2.02
CA GLU A 61 -5.11 9.16 -3.00
C GLU A 61 -4.68 9.43 -4.45
N GLU A 62 -3.91 10.52 -4.67
CA GLU A 62 -3.33 10.89 -5.95
C GLU A 62 -2.18 9.96 -6.38
N GLU A 63 -1.49 9.34 -5.43
CA GLU A 63 -0.37 8.42 -5.67
C GLU A 63 -0.85 6.99 -5.94
N LEU A 64 -2.10 6.69 -5.59
CA LEU A 64 -2.78 5.41 -5.83
C LEU A 64 -3.51 5.34 -7.18
N LYS A 65 -3.44 6.40 -7.98
CA LYS A 65 -4.04 6.47 -9.33
C LYS A 65 -3.27 5.71 -10.40
#